data_AF-A0A1L3JDA9-F1
#
_entry.id   AF-A0A1L3JDA9-F1
#
_cell.length_a   1.000
_cell.length_b   1.000
_cell.length_c   1.000
_cell.angle_alpha   90.00
_cell.angle_beta   90.00
_cell.angle_gamma   90.00
#
_symmetry.space_group_name_H-M   'P 1'
#
loop_
_entity.id
_entity.type
_entity.pdbx_description
1 polymer ?
#
loop_
_entity_poly.entity_id
_entity_poly.type
_entity_poly.pdbx_seq_one_letter_code
_entity_poly.pdbx_strand_id
1 'polypeptide(L)'
;MKKYTVIIDEETNEIPRYSHEDRPLDHEDWYGEGFPRETWYNEDGKIDREYGPARTVYHEDDPNIIIKQEWIRDGLRYREDGPAVVLAFTDGKVIKEKYYQDGVLHRDDAPAVEERCPATGIVVHEAWYQHGKLHRVGGPADSRRESDTGVLSYELWAIEGQNHRLDGPAYTERRESTGEIAAMEYYRYGVEVKNDHTPPVPAL
;
A
#
# COMPACT_ATOMS: atom_id res chain seq x y z
N MET A 1 -0.95 -6.77 34.68
CA MET A 1 -0.44 -5.59 33.99
C MET A 1 0.67 -6.07 33.08
N LYS A 2 0.48 -6.05 31.76
CA LYS A 2 1.55 -6.37 30.81
C LYS A 2 2.63 -5.31 30.94
N LYS A 3 3.89 -5.70 31.12
CA LYS A 3 5.00 -4.77 31.14
C LYS A 3 5.41 -4.46 29.70
N TYR A 4 5.40 -3.18 29.35
CA TYR A 4 5.85 -2.70 28.05
C TYR A 4 7.20 -1.99 28.22
N THR A 5 8.12 -2.19 27.27
CA THR A 5 9.37 -1.42 27.17
C THR A 5 9.25 -0.47 25.98
N VAL A 6 9.59 0.80 26.19
CA VAL A 6 9.67 1.81 25.14
C VAL A 6 11.13 2.09 24.86
N ILE A 7 11.53 2.02 23.60
CA ILE A 7 12.84 2.43 23.13
C ILE A 7 12.65 3.69 22.27
N ILE A 8 13.43 4.73 22.59
CA ILE A 8 13.54 5.96 21.81
C ILE A 8 14.96 5.97 21.24
N ASP A 9 15.08 5.82 19.93
CA ASP A 9 16.38 5.86 19.22
C ASP A 9 16.58 7.29 18.67
N GLU A 10 17.67 7.97 19.06
CA GLU A 10 18.01 9.34 18.62
C GLU A 10 19.37 9.44 17.87
N GLU A 11 20.08 8.33 17.61
CA GLU A 11 21.46 8.39 17.09
C GLU A 11 21.60 7.98 15.61
N THR A 12 22.02 8.92 14.76
CA THR A 12 23.36 8.93 14.12
C THR A 12 23.56 10.21 13.28
N ASN A 13 24.73 10.84 13.46
CA ASN A 13 25.08 12.16 12.88
C ASN A 13 25.68 12.06 11.45
N GLU A 14 25.29 11.06 10.68
CA GLU A 14 25.65 10.90 9.26
C GLU A 14 24.40 10.52 8.45
N ILE A 15 23.54 11.51 8.24
CA ILE A 15 22.39 11.41 7.35
C ILE A 15 22.88 11.62 5.92
N PRO A 16 22.64 10.70 4.97
CA PRO A 16 22.90 10.98 3.57
C PRO A 16 21.89 12.04 3.08
N ARG A 17 22.43 13.21 2.72
CA ARG A 17 21.66 14.37 2.25
C ARG A 17 21.06 14.06 0.87
N TYR A 18 19.81 13.62 0.84
CA TYR A 18 19.04 13.50 -0.41
C TYR A 18 18.01 14.63 -0.52
N SER A 19 17.91 15.23 -1.70
CA SER A 19 17.01 16.35 -2.01
C SER A 19 15.55 15.95 -1.73
N HIS A 20 14.80 16.87 -1.10
CA HIS A 20 13.38 16.71 -0.78
C HIS A 20 12.49 16.49 -2.03
N GLU A 21 12.99 16.80 -3.23
CA GLU A 21 12.23 16.85 -4.49
C GLU A 21 12.15 15.50 -5.23
N ASP A 22 12.97 14.50 -4.87
CA ASP A 22 13.12 13.25 -5.64
C ASP A 22 12.80 11.96 -4.83
N ARG A 23 12.07 12.08 -3.71
CA ARG A 23 11.81 10.97 -2.79
C ARG A 23 10.83 9.94 -3.42
N PRO A 24 11.27 8.69 -3.71
CA PRO A 24 10.38 7.68 -4.29
C PRO A 24 9.29 7.27 -3.29
N LEU A 25 8.07 7.07 -3.79
CA LEU A 25 6.86 6.89 -2.97
C LEU A 25 6.69 5.49 -2.35
N ASP A 26 7.55 4.53 -2.68
CA ASP A 26 7.19 3.10 -2.57
C ASP A 26 7.94 2.27 -1.53
N HIS A 27 9.05 2.74 -0.95
CA HIS A 27 9.95 1.82 -0.25
C HIS A 27 9.92 1.99 1.28
N GLU A 28 9.29 1.03 1.95
CA GLU A 28 8.98 1.03 3.39
C GLU A 28 10.22 1.12 4.30
N ASP A 29 11.39 0.76 3.78
CA ASP A 29 12.66 0.72 4.49
C ASP A 29 13.41 2.08 4.45
N TRP A 30 12.91 3.08 3.70
CA TRP A 30 13.53 4.41 3.66
C TRP A 30 13.47 5.14 5.01
N TYR A 31 12.45 4.85 5.81
CA TYR A 31 12.28 5.42 7.15
C TYR A 31 13.02 4.60 8.23
N GLY A 32 14.05 3.84 7.82
CA GLY A 32 14.89 3.00 8.68
C GLY A 32 15.96 3.78 9.47
N GLU A 33 16.71 3.03 10.29
CA GLU A 33 17.90 3.25 11.17
C GLU A 33 18.41 4.67 11.57
N GLY A 34 17.93 5.80 11.03
CA GLY A 34 18.37 7.17 11.38
C GLY A 34 17.26 8.14 11.77
N PHE A 35 15.98 7.76 11.65
CA PHE A 35 14.87 8.62 12.06
C PHE A 35 14.51 8.44 13.54
N PRO A 36 14.22 9.53 14.29
CA PRO A 36 13.70 9.43 15.63
C PRO A 36 12.43 8.59 15.66
N ARG A 37 12.34 7.64 16.59
CA ARG A 37 11.18 6.75 16.68
C ARG A 37 10.87 6.31 18.10
N GLU A 38 9.59 6.08 18.35
CA GLU A 38 9.06 5.45 19.55
C GLU A 38 8.60 4.02 19.18
N THR A 39 9.14 3.00 19.84
CA THR A 39 8.69 1.60 19.64
C THR A 39 8.34 0.92 20.97
N TRP A 40 7.19 0.27 21.00
CA TRP A 40 6.63 -0.44 22.16
C TRP A 40 6.81 -1.95 22.01
N TYR A 41 7.33 -2.60 23.05
CA TYR A 41 7.55 -4.04 23.08
C TYR A 41 6.79 -4.71 24.22
N ASN A 42 6.27 -5.92 24.01
CA ASN A 42 5.74 -6.78 25.06
C ASN A 42 6.86 -7.52 25.84
N GLU A 43 6.46 -8.33 26.81
CA GLU A 43 7.37 -9.10 27.67
C GLU A 43 8.21 -10.13 26.91
N ASP A 44 7.74 -10.57 25.74
CA ASP A 44 8.45 -11.50 24.85
C ASP A 44 9.40 -10.78 23.88
N GLY A 45 9.51 -9.45 23.98
CA GLY A 45 10.35 -8.63 23.11
C GLY A 45 9.78 -8.41 21.71
N LYS A 46 8.50 -8.71 21.46
CA LYS A 46 7.83 -8.42 20.19
C LYS A 46 7.22 -7.03 20.21
N ILE A 47 7.20 -6.37 19.06
CA ILE A 47 6.53 -5.06 18.93
C ILE A 47 5.03 -5.24 19.18
N ASP A 48 4.50 -4.56 20.18
CA ASP A 48 3.12 -4.68 20.63
C ASP A 48 2.70 -3.43 21.39
N ARG A 49 1.49 -2.95 21.13
CA ARG A 49 0.83 -1.95 21.96
C ARG A 49 -0.67 -2.18 21.97
N GLU A 50 -1.27 -2.19 23.16
CA GLU A 50 -2.72 -2.38 23.32
C GLU A 50 -3.50 -1.19 22.77
N TYR A 51 -3.04 0.03 23.07
CA TYR A 51 -3.70 1.28 22.72
C TYR A 51 -2.77 2.19 21.93
N GLY A 52 -3.14 2.48 20.69
CA GLY A 52 -2.39 3.37 19.79
C GLY A 52 -1.33 2.66 18.95
N PRO A 53 -0.53 3.43 18.19
CA PRO A 53 0.52 2.88 17.34
C PRO A 53 1.64 2.28 18.19
N ALA A 54 2.05 1.06 17.87
CA ALA A 54 3.15 0.39 18.52
C ALA A 54 4.51 0.91 18.04
N ARG A 55 4.55 1.49 16.82
CA ARG A 55 5.72 2.20 16.31
C ARG A 55 5.29 3.54 15.71
N THR A 56 5.97 4.61 16.12
CA THR A 56 5.81 5.96 15.59
C THR A 56 7.18 6.45 15.14
N VAL A 57 7.30 6.95 13.91
CA VAL A 57 8.53 7.54 13.37
C VAL A 57 8.28 9.02 13.08
N TYR A 58 9.22 9.85 13.49
CA TYR A 58 9.16 11.29 13.38
C TYR A 58 10.13 11.81 12.33
N HIS A 59 9.88 13.02 11.83
CA HIS A 59 10.83 13.73 10.99
C HIS A 59 12.12 14.03 11.77
N GLU A 60 13.26 14.00 11.07
CA GLU A 60 14.58 14.21 11.66
C GLU A 60 14.75 15.60 12.28
N ASP A 61 14.30 16.64 11.57
CA ASP A 61 14.48 18.03 11.99
C ASP A 61 13.34 18.58 12.85
N ASP A 62 12.17 17.94 12.84
CA ASP A 62 10.98 18.41 13.57
C ASP A 62 10.21 17.23 14.17
N PRO A 63 10.38 16.95 15.46
CA PRO A 63 9.72 15.82 16.12
C PRO A 63 8.20 15.98 16.24
N ASN A 64 7.63 17.15 15.89
CA ASN A 64 6.17 17.31 15.80
C ASN A 64 5.58 16.74 14.52
N ILE A 65 6.42 16.44 13.53
CA ILE A 65 6.00 15.89 12.24
C ILE A 65 6.14 14.37 12.31
N ILE A 66 5.00 13.67 12.34
CA ILE A 66 4.96 12.21 12.29
C ILE A 66 4.95 11.78 10.83
N ILE A 67 5.95 11.01 10.41
CA ILE A 67 6.10 10.54 9.02
C ILE A 67 5.61 9.10 8.84
N LYS A 68 5.54 8.32 9.93
CA LYS A 68 5.02 6.94 9.90
C LYS A 68 4.39 6.54 11.22
N GLN A 69 3.25 5.86 11.16
CA GLN A 69 2.64 5.18 12.30
C GLN A 69 2.27 3.74 11.94
N GLU A 70 2.55 2.82 12.85
CA GLU A 70 2.23 1.40 12.69
C GLU A 70 1.53 0.85 13.94
N TRP A 71 0.37 0.24 13.71
CA TRP A 71 -0.37 -0.51 14.70
C TRP A 71 0.03 -1.97 14.59
N ILE A 72 0.69 -2.47 15.64
CA ILE A 72 1.28 -3.81 15.68
C ILE A 72 0.87 -4.48 16.99
N ARG A 73 0.44 -5.73 16.91
CA ARG A 73 0.07 -6.58 18.04
C ARG A 73 0.75 -7.93 17.89
N ASP A 74 1.44 -8.36 18.93
CA ASP A 74 2.26 -9.58 18.94
C ASP A 74 3.21 -9.72 17.73
N GLY A 75 3.78 -8.59 17.27
CA GLY A 75 4.67 -8.53 16.11
C GLY A 75 3.96 -8.51 14.74
N LEU A 76 2.63 -8.56 14.69
CA LEU A 76 1.84 -8.55 13.45
C LEU A 76 1.11 -7.21 13.27
N ARG A 77 1.14 -6.65 12.05
CA ARG A 77 0.37 -5.44 11.71
C ARG A 77 -1.12 -5.72 11.83
N TYR A 78 -1.84 -4.86 12.56
CA TYR A 78 -3.27 -5.05 12.84
C TYR A 78 -3.92 -3.73 13.27
N ARG A 79 -5.10 -3.42 12.72
CA ARG A 79 -6.01 -2.39 13.25
C ARG A 79 -7.44 -2.60 12.75
N GLU A 80 -8.41 -2.59 13.67
CA GLU A 80 -9.82 -2.84 13.37
C GLU A 80 -10.50 -1.61 12.71
N ASP A 81 -10.33 -0.44 13.32
CA ASP A 81 -11.06 0.78 12.91
C ASP A 81 -10.28 1.70 11.96
N GLY A 82 -9.25 1.20 11.27
CA GLY A 82 -8.45 2.05 10.40
C GLY A 82 -7.20 1.40 9.82
N PRO A 83 -6.34 2.19 9.16
CA PRO A 83 -5.11 1.68 8.58
C PRO A 83 -4.12 1.26 9.68
N ALA A 84 -3.54 0.07 9.52
CA ALA A 84 -2.49 -0.41 10.41
C ALA A 84 -1.13 0.20 10.07
N VAL A 85 -0.96 0.78 8.87
CA VAL A 85 0.19 1.59 8.49
C VAL A 85 -0.30 2.89 7.88
N VAL A 86 0.19 4.02 8.41
CA VAL A 86 -0.02 5.35 7.84
C VAL A 86 1.35 5.94 7.57
N LEU A 87 1.57 6.43 6.34
CA LEU A 87 2.74 7.23 6.00
C LEU A 87 2.30 8.63 5.60
N ALA A 88 3.05 9.62 6.08
CA ALA A 88 2.84 11.01 5.77
C ALA A 88 4.11 11.62 5.14
N PHE A 89 3.89 12.63 4.30
CA PHE A 89 4.95 13.46 3.77
C PHE A 89 5.45 14.44 4.85
N THR A 90 6.54 15.16 4.58
CA THR A 90 7.17 16.04 5.59
C THR A 90 6.35 17.28 5.92
N ASP A 91 5.26 17.55 5.20
CA ASP A 91 4.26 18.56 5.54
C ASP A 91 3.11 18.01 6.41
N GLY A 92 3.18 16.73 6.80
CA GLY A 92 2.16 16.03 7.58
C GLY A 92 1.00 15.46 6.77
N LYS A 93 0.97 15.63 5.45
CA LYS A 93 -0.09 15.08 4.60
C LYS A 93 0.05 13.56 4.49
N VAL A 94 -1.03 12.82 4.77
CA VAL A 94 -1.05 11.36 4.57
C VAL A 94 -0.94 11.05 3.08
N ILE A 95 0.06 10.24 2.74
CA ILE A 95 0.36 9.83 1.36
C ILE A 95 0.15 8.34 1.13
N LYS A 96 0.07 7.54 2.20
CA LYS A 96 -0.15 6.10 2.06
C LYS A 96 -0.83 5.52 3.27
N GLU A 97 -1.81 4.67 3.00
CA GLU A 97 -2.52 3.90 4.01
C GLU A 97 -2.48 2.43 3.63
N LYS A 98 -2.25 1.56 4.63
CA LYS A 98 -2.36 0.12 4.46
C LYS A 98 -3.19 -0.51 5.56
N TYR A 99 -4.10 -1.38 5.18
CA TYR A 99 -5.05 -2.06 6.04
C TYR A 99 -4.65 -3.52 6.16
N TYR A 100 -4.63 -4.01 7.40
CA TYR A 100 -4.17 -5.35 7.73
C TYR A 100 -5.15 -6.02 8.68
N GLN A 101 -5.39 -7.30 8.45
CA GLN A 101 -6.08 -8.21 9.35
C GLN A 101 -5.17 -9.42 9.55
N ASP A 102 -4.95 -9.82 10.82
CA ASP A 102 -4.10 -10.95 11.18
C ASP A 102 -2.71 -10.95 10.51
N GLY A 103 -2.11 -9.76 10.37
CA GLY A 103 -0.77 -9.59 9.79
C GLY A 103 -0.71 -9.60 8.26
N VAL A 104 -1.82 -9.77 7.56
CA VAL A 104 -1.87 -9.75 6.08
C VAL A 104 -2.72 -8.58 5.56
N LEU A 105 -2.41 -8.10 4.35
CA LEU A 105 -3.21 -7.05 3.70
C LEU A 105 -4.65 -7.53 3.53
N HIS A 106 -5.60 -6.75 4.01
CA HIS A 106 -7.01 -7.09 3.97
C HIS A 106 -7.87 -5.84 4.13
N ARG A 107 -8.90 -5.70 3.29
CA ARG A 107 -10.03 -4.78 3.52
C ARG A 107 -11.24 -5.21 2.68
N ASP A 108 -12.42 -5.27 3.29
CA ASP A 108 -13.64 -5.75 2.61
C ASP A 108 -14.25 -4.72 1.65
N ASP A 109 -14.41 -3.48 2.10
CA ASP A 109 -15.25 -2.49 1.40
C ASP A 109 -14.48 -1.40 0.64
N ALA A 110 -13.15 -1.44 0.67
CA ALA A 110 -12.28 -0.41 0.10
C ALA A 110 -10.88 -0.97 -0.20
N PRO A 111 -10.01 -0.22 -0.92
CA PRO A 111 -8.64 -0.66 -1.14
C PRO A 111 -7.92 -0.93 0.19
N ALA A 112 -7.20 -2.05 0.25
CA ALA A 112 -6.34 -2.37 1.39
C ALA A 112 -5.02 -1.58 1.33
N VAL A 113 -4.65 -1.07 0.16
CA VAL A 113 -3.57 -0.11 -0.03
C VAL A 113 -4.10 1.07 -0.84
N GLU A 114 -3.87 2.28 -0.35
CA GLU A 114 -4.12 3.52 -1.07
C GLU A 114 -2.88 4.41 -0.96
N GLU A 115 -2.44 4.98 -2.07
CA GLU A 115 -1.29 5.87 -2.15
C GLU A 115 -1.61 7.12 -2.95
N ARG A 116 -1.13 8.27 -2.49
CA ARG A 116 -1.42 9.60 -3.04
C ARG A 116 -0.12 10.33 -3.34
N CYS A 117 -0.09 10.98 -4.49
CA CYS A 117 1.00 11.91 -4.81
C CYS A 117 1.01 13.05 -3.77
N PRO A 118 2.14 13.33 -3.10
CA PRO A 118 2.23 14.43 -2.14
C PRO A 118 1.90 15.78 -2.79
N ALA A 119 2.48 16.03 -3.97
CA ALA A 119 2.38 17.31 -4.68
C ALA A 119 0.95 17.61 -5.18
N THR A 120 0.27 16.63 -5.79
CA THR A 120 -1.05 16.86 -6.42
C THR A 120 -2.22 16.36 -5.56
N GLY A 121 -1.98 15.43 -4.63
CA GLY A 121 -3.02 14.74 -3.86
C GLY A 121 -3.79 13.68 -4.65
N ILE A 122 -3.45 13.47 -5.93
CA ILE A 122 -4.04 12.44 -6.78
C ILE A 122 -3.74 11.07 -6.18
N VAL A 123 -4.74 10.20 -6.11
CA VAL A 123 -4.54 8.78 -5.77
C VAL A 123 -3.78 8.15 -6.93
N VAL A 124 -2.55 7.73 -6.70
CA VAL A 124 -1.66 7.17 -7.73
C VAL A 124 -1.66 5.66 -7.72
N HIS A 125 -2.09 5.03 -6.64
CA HIS A 125 -2.18 3.58 -6.54
C HIS A 125 -3.27 3.16 -5.56
N GLU A 126 -4.09 2.22 -6.00
CA GLU A 126 -5.09 1.55 -5.19
C GLU A 126 -4.96 0.04 -5.41
N ALA A 127 -4.84 -0.72 -4.34
CA ALA A 127 -4.83 -2.17 -4.41
C ALA A 127 -5.75 -2.82 -3.36
N TRP A 128 -6.54 -3.78 -3.82
CA TRP A 128 -7.57 -4.49 -3.08
C TRP A 128 -7.06 -5.87 -2.71
N TYR A 129 -7.09 -6.17 -1.41
CA TYR A 129 -6.64 -7.44 -0.89
C TYR A 129 -7.69 -8.05 0.02
N GLN A 130 -7.85 -9.36 -0.10
CA GLN A 130 -8.58 -10.20 0.87
C GLN A 130 -7.66 -11.34 1.29
N HIS A 131 -7.49 -11.50 2.60
CA HIS A 131 -6.65 -12.53 3.21
C HIS A 131 -5.22 -12.58 2.62
N GLY A 132 -4.62 -11.41 2.37
CA GLY A 132 -3.29 -11.27 1.81
C GLY A 132 -3.18 -11.52 0.31
N LYS A 133 -4.28 -11.77 -0.39
CA LYS A 133 -4.30 -12.00 -1.85
C LYS A 133 -4.96 -10.84 -2.57
N LEU A 134 -4.40 -10.47 -3.72
CA LEU A 134 -4.99 -9.48 -4.60
C LEU A 134 -6.39 -9.96 -5.06
N HIS A 135 -7.44 -9.22 -4.72
CA HIS A 135 -8.82 -9.66 -4.91
C HIS A 135 -9.75 -8.46 -5.04
N ARG A 136 -10.55 -8.41 -6.12
CA ARG A 136 -11.72 -7.52 -6.18
C ARG A 136 -12.79 -8.03 -7.14
N VAL A 137 -14.04 -8.06 -6.67
CA VAL A 137 -15.20 -8.32 -7.52
C VAL A 137 -15.73 -7.00 -8.12
N GLY A 138 -15.95 -6.97 -9.42
CA GLY A 138 -16.59 -5.85 -10.11
C GLY A 138 -15.68 -4.66 -10.44
N GLY A 139 -14.37 -4.75 -10.18
CA GLY A 139 -13.40 -3.72 -10.54
C GLY A 139 -11.97 -4.26 -10.59
N PRO A 140 -11.01 -3.44 -11.04
CA PRO A 140 -9.59 -3.78 -10.98
C PRO A 140 -9.16 -3.93 -9.51
N ALA A 141 -8.40 -4.98 -9.24
CA ALA A 141 -7.84 -5.26 -7.93
C ALA A 141 -6.55 -4.48 -7.68
N ASP A 142 -5.79 -4.11 -8.71
CA ASP A 142 -4.69 -3.13 -8.64
C ASP A 142 -4.89 -2.09 -9.76
N SER A 143 -4.69 -0.83 -9.45
CA SER A 143 -4.74 0.27 -10.41
C SER A 143 -3.71 1.33 -10.09
N ARG A 144 -3.07 1.88 -11.13
CA ARG A 144 -2.10 2.98 -10.99
C ARG A 144 -2.40 4.14 -11.92
N ARG A 145 -2.13 5.34 -11.45
CA ARG A 145 -2.39 6.60 -12.15
C ARG A 145 -1.15 7.46 -12.16
N GLU A 146 -0.97 8.21 -13.23
CA GLU A 146 0.05 9.26 -13.30
C GLU A 146 -0.17 10.30 -12.20
N SER A 147 0.92 10.73 -11.56
CA SER A 147 0.90 11.67 -10.44
C SER A 147 0.38 13.06 -10.80
N ASP A 148 0.57 13.47 -12.05
CA ASP A 148 0.35 14.86 -12.46
C ASP A 148 -1.03 15.03 -13.10
N THR A 149 -1.45 14.04 -13.89
CA THR A 149 -2.68 14.09 -14.69
C THR A 149 -3.81 13.25 -14.08
N GLY A 150 -3.49 12.24 -13.25
CA GLY A 150 -4.44 11.26 -12.77
C GLY A 150 -4.94 10.28 -13.84
N VAL A 151 -4.35 10.33 -15.04
CA VAL A 151 -4.63 9.36 -16.12
C VAL A 151 -4.24 7.97 -15.63
N LEU A 152 -5.16 7.03 -15.83
CA LEU A 152 -4.97 5.64 -15.47
C LEU A 152 -3.92 5.03 -16.40
N SER A 153 -2.78 4.62 -15.85
CA SER A 153 -1.68 4.01 -16.61
C SER A 153 -1.72 2.48 -16.52
N TYR A 154 -2.33 1.93 -15.46
CA TYR A 154 -2.31 0.50 -15.19
C TYR A 154 -3.60 0.03 -14.54
N GLU A 155 -4.09 -1.14 -14.95
CA GLU A 155 -5.15 -1.89 -14.28
C GLU A 155 -4.88 -3.39 -14.32
N LEU A 156 -5.09 -4.06 -13.20
CA LEU A 156 -5.05 -5.50 -13.06
C LEU A 156 -6.30 -6.00 -12.32
N TRP A 157 -7.01 -6.93 -12.93
CA TRP A 157 -8.15 -7.63 -12.38
C TRP A 157 -7.69 -8.97 -11.82
N ALA A 158 -7.98 -9.23 -10.55
CA ALA A 158 -7.62 -10.47 -9.90
C ALA A 158 -8.69 -10.91 -8.90
N ILE A 159 -8.87 -12.23 -8.79
CA ILE A 159 -9.69 -12.90 -7.78
C ILE A 159 -8.81 -13.95 -7.12
N GLU A 160 -8.77 -13.95 -5.78
CA GLU A 160 -7.97 -14.91 -5.00
C GLU A 160 -6.48 -14.96 -5.41
N GLY A 161 -5.91 -13.81 -5.78
CA GLY A 161 -4.52 -13.69 -6.22
C GLY A 161 -4.25 -14.17 -7.64
N GLN A 162 -5.29 -14.52 -8.39
CA GLN A 162 -5.17 -14.96 -9.78
C GLN A 162 -5.73 -13.90 -10.73
N ASN A 163 -4.99 -13.56 -11.77
CA ASN A 163 -5.47 -12.68 -12.83
C ASN A 163 -6.77 -13.25 -13.41
N HIS A 164 -7.83 -12.43 -13.43
CA HIS A 164 -9.15 -12.90 -13.85
C HIS A 164 -10.05 -11.75 -14.29
N ARG A 165 -10.62 -11.89 -15.50
CA ARG A 165 -11.74 -11.07 -15.95
C ARG A 165 -12.56 -11.80 -17.01
N LEU A 166 -13.89 -11.70 -16.93
CA LEU A 166 -14.81 -12.41 -17.84
C LEU A 166 -15.18 -11.59 -19.08
N ASP A 167 -15.17 -10.27 -18.98
CA ASP A 167 -15.78 -9.33 -19.93
C ASP A 167 -14.76 -8.38 -20.60
N GLY A 168 -13.47 -8.64 -20.43
CA GLY A 168 -12.42 -7.79 -20.98
C GLY A 168 -11.02 -8.25 -20.61
N PRO A 169 -10.01 -7.42 -20.87
CA PRO A 169 -8.64 -7.72 -20.49
C PRO A 169 -8.49 -7.69 -18.97
N ALA A 170 -7.85 -8.72 -18.41
CA ALA A 170 -7.54 -8.75 -16.99
C ALA A 170 -6.35 -7.85 -16.67
N TYR A 171 -5.48 -7.57 -17.64
CA TYR A 171 -4.37 -6.62 -17.53
C TYR A 171 -4.52 -5.55 -18.60
N THR A 172 -4.35 -4.28 -18.24
CA THR A 172 -4.25 -3.19 -19.21
C THR A 172 -3.17 -2.20 -18.77
N GLU A 173 -2.28 -1.88 -19.69
CA GLU A 173 -1.25 -0.87 -19.53
C GLU A 173 -1.44 0.22 -20.58
N ARG A 174 -1.31 1.48 -20.16
CA ARG A 174 -1.49 2.67 -20.98
C ARG A 174 -0.25 3.55 -20.89
N ARG A 175 0.11 4.18 -22.01
CA ARG A 175 1.28 5.06 -22.06
C ARG A 175 1.06 6.31 -21.23
N GLU A 176 2.03 6.65 -20.39
CA GLU A 176 2.01 7.73 -19.38
C GLU A 176 1.91 9.17 -19.95
N SER A 177 1.57 9.35 -21.22
CA SER A 177 1.48 10.67 -21.86
C SER A 177 0.33 10.79 -22.86
N THR A 178 -0.14 9.67 -23.41
CA THR A 178 -1.25 9.65 -24.36
C THR A 178 -2.49 8.95 -23.80
N GLY A 179 -2.35 8.15 -22.73
CA GLY A 179 -3.40 7.28 -22.22
C GLY A 179 -3.78 6.15 -23.18
N GLU A 180 -3.07 6.02 -24.31
CA GLU A 180 -3.29 4.96 -25.28
C GLU A 180 -2.88 3.63 -24.71
N ILE A 181 -3.68 2.61 -24.99
CA ILE A 181 -3.41 1.25 -24.54
C ILE A 181 -2.15 0.73 -25.22
N ALA A 182 -1.12 0.45 -24.41
CA ALA A 182 0.15 -0.12 -24.83
C ALA A 182 0.10 -1.66 -24.86
N ALA A 183 -0.59 -2.26 -23.89
CA ALA A 183 -0.71 -3.70 -23.75
C ALA A 183 -2.03 -4.10 -23.09
N MET A 184 -2.54 -5.26 -23.50
CA MET A 184 -3.70 -5.93 -22.91
C MET A 184 -3.47 -7.42 -22.88
N GLU A 185 -3.76 -8.04 -21.75
CA GLU A 185 -3.75 -9.49 -21.60
C GLU A 185 -5.06 -9.97 -20.99
N TYR A 186 -5.49 -11.16 -21.39
CA TYR A 186 -6.78 -11.72 -21.00
C TYR A 186 -6.52 -12.96 -20.16
N TYR A 187 -7.14 -13.03 -18.99
CA TYR A 187 -6.99 -14.17 -18.08
C TYR A 187 -8.34 -14.62 -17.56
N ARG A 188 -8.54 -15.95 -17.50
CA ARG A 188 -9.69 -16.58 -16.86
C ARG A 188 -9.17 -17.57 -15.81
N TYR A 189 -9.49 -17.31 -14.54
CA TYR A 189 -9.06 -18.16 -13.42
C TYR A 189 -7.54 -18.42 -13.43
N GLY A 190 -6.75 -17.36 -13.65
CA GLY A 190 -5.29 -17.43 -13.70
C GLY A 190 -4.70 -17.99 -15.00
N VAL A 191 -5.52 -18.43 -15.95
CA VAL A 191 -5.05 -18.96 -17.24
C VAL A 191 -5.11 -17.86 -18.29
N GLU A 192 -3.98 -17.57 -18.92
CA GLU A 192 -3.92 -16.67 -20.06
C GLU A 192 -4.75 -17.25 -21.21
N VAL A 193 -5.67 -16.45 -21.76
CA VAL A 193 -6.46 -16.79 -22.92
C VAL A 193 -6.08 -15.86 -24.06
N LYS A 194 -5.94 -16.41 -25.27
CA LYS A 194 -5.85 -15.55 -26.45
C LYS A 194 -7.15 -14.78 -26.59
N ASN A 195 -7.07 -13.55 -27.08
CA ASN A 195 -8.23 -12.77 -27.48
C ASN A 195 -8.87 -13.40 -28.74
N ASP A 196 -9.42 -14.61 -28.59
CA ASP A 196 -10.27 -15.20 -29.58
C ASP A 196 -11.62 -14.52 -29.41
N HIS A 197 -11.92 -13.58 -30.30
CA HIS A 197 -13.26 -13.01 -30.47
C HIS A 197 -14.31 -14.07 -30.89
N THR A 198 -14.17 -15.34 -30.51
CA THR A 198 -15.23 -16.33 -30.70
C THR A 198 -16.25 -16.17 -29.59
N PRO A 199 -17.47 -15.71 -29.89
CA PRO A 199 -18.55 -15.75 -28.91
C PRO A 199 -18.75 -17.20 -28.47
N PRO A 200 -19.15 -17.44 -27.20
CA PRO A 200 -19.45 -18.78 -26.74
C PRO A 200 -20.50 -19.41 -27.66
N VAL A 201 -20.22 -20.60 -28.19
CA VAL A 201 -21.20 -21.41 -28.91
C VAL A 201 -22.33 -21.71 -27.91
N PRO A 202 -23.60 -21.35 -28.19
CA PRO A 202 -24.71 -21.72 -27.32
C PRO A 202 -24.78 -23.24 -27.22
N ALA A 203 -24.85 -23.75 -26.00
CA ALA A 203 -25.14 -25.16 -25.77
C ALA A 203 -26.52 -25.49 -26.36
N LEU A 204 -26.57 -26.51 -27.23
CA LEU A 204 -27.81 -27.13 -27.72
C LEU A 204 -28.46 -28.00 -26.64
#